data_AF-A0AA35WVM5-F1
#
_entry.id   AF-A0AA35WVM5-F1
#
_cell.length_a   1.000
_cell.length_b   1.000
_cell.length_c   1.000
_cell.angle_alpha   90.00
_cell.angle_beta   90.00
_cell.angle_gamma   90.00
#
_symmetry.space_group_name_H-M   'P 1'
#
loop_
_entity.id
_entity.type
_entity.pdbx_description
1 polymer ?
#
loop_
_entity_poly.entity_id
_entity_poly.type
_entity_poly.pdbx_seq_one_letter_code
_entity_poly.pdbx_strand_id
1 'polypeptide(L)'
;MPTWKVAYFSGVGGRPQVMLDNAPGELEVAVVNPALSEAEKIELCRDADAIVTSDITTNVLRECPKVKLIQTLSAGYDRMDLESILEMGIPVANNGGANAISVSEQTLALMIGISRNLMAQWDSTTRQRAWRSDLYQTDLSEVTDKTVGIVGLGRIGRQVAKRLTGFDTRTIYYDIEDIPEDVRREVKAAPVDFDELLESSDIVSMHVPLTRRTRGMMSDREFSMMKPTAFFINLCRGPVVDEAALYRALTGGQIAGAGLDVLEVEPSPADNPLFDLDNVIITPHMAGQSSETALRAAHFAYGNILRVLNGEGKTSFGIVEGSNVVEVWGNPLDDYAVTNHSYSLDQVKLLAPIAPPMLYAAGPNYRGHVEGMAARRGSPPVYPDRPSPNYRSVHAIVGTEETIVVPADSSGAVQPEGQLAVVIGKKARKVPASQALDYVFGYSIGNDISQRPWQQADRTMFRGKNCDTWKPLGPWIVTDVDPKGFRIIVRHNGEVWEDFSSADQIWDTATWIHELSNYATLYPGDVLWMGTQGADGDMFPGDTIEVEISGIGTLRNYVVGEE
;
A
#
# COMPACT_ATOMS: atom_id res chain seq x y z
N MET A 1 30.16 -6.30 -5.21
CA MET A 1 28.73 -6.41 -4.83
C MET A 1 28.05 -7.25 -5.89
N PRO A 2 27.06 -8.11 -5.57
CA PRO A 2 26.34 -8.83 -6.61
C PRO A 2 25.65 -7.79 -7.50
N THR A 3 25.98 -7.80 -8.79
CA THR A 3 25.36 -6.92 -9.76
C THR A 3 24.04 -7.56 -10.19
N TRP A 4 22.92 -6.91 -9.89
CA TRP A 4 21.60 -7.35 -10.32
C TRP A 4 21.44 -7.12 -11.83
N LYS A 5 20.80 -8.04 -12.54
CA LYS A 5 20.60 -7.93 -13.99
C LYS A 5 19.23 -7.37 -14.32
N VAL A 6 19.18 -6.37 -15.18
CA VAL A 6 17.94 -5.73 -15.64
C VAL A 6 17.85 -5.82 -17.16
N ALA A 7 16.79 -6.43 -17.67
CA ALA A 7 16.48 -6.41 -19.10
C ALA A 7 15.55 -5.24 -19.40
N TYR A 8 16.01 -4.27 -20.19
CA TYR A 8 15.23 -3.09 -20.56
C TYR A 8 14.77 -3.16 -22.02
N PHE A 9 13.46 -3.28 -22.23
CA PHE A 9 12.86 -3.34 -23.56
C PHE A 9 12.75 -1.94 -24.15
N SER A 10 13.53 -1.67 -25.21
CA SER A 10 13.55 -0.37 -25.86
C SER A 10 13.97 -0.46 -27.33
N GLY A 11 13.32 0.31 -28.19
CA GLY A 11 13.72 0.46 -29.59
C GLY A 11 15.03 1.25 -29.75
N VAL A 12 15.59 1.25 -30.96
CA VAL A 12 16.82 2.00 -31.29
C VAL A 12 16.56 3.51 -31.23
N GLY A 13 17.30 4.27 -30.41
CA GLY A 13 17.13 5.72 -30.26
C GLY A 13 17.75 6.31 -28.98
N GLY A 14 17.44 7.57 -28.65
CA GLY A 14 18.03 8.30 -27.52
C GLY A 14 17.49 7.98 -26.11
N ARG A 15 16.28 7.39 -26.00
CA ARG A 15 15.71 6.94 -24.71
C ARG A 15 16.50 5.83 -24.01
N PRO A 16 17.02 4.81 -24.72
CA PRO A 16 18.00 3.86 -24.18
C PRO A 16 19.15 4.52 -23.43
N GLN A 17 19.73 5.58 -24.00
CA GLN A 17 20.89 6.23 -23.43
C GLN A 17 20.60 6.84 -22.05
N VAL A 18 19.44 7.51 -21.87
CA VAL A 18 19.05 8.08 -20.58
C VAL A 18 18.93 7.00 -19.50
N MET A 19 18.37 5.84 -19.82
CA MET A 19 18.28 4.73 -18.86
C MET A 19 19.67 4.19 -18.52
N LEU A 20 20.54 3.99 -19.52
CA LEU A 20 21.89 3.48 -19.30
C LEU A 20 22.77 4.46 -18.50
N ASP A 21 22.72 5.75 -18.82
CA ASP A 21 23.51 6.79 -18.15
C ASP A 21 23.14 6.98 -16.67
N ASN A 22 21.91 6.62 -16.29
CA ASN A 22 21.38 6.78 -14.94
C ASN A 22 21.23 5.44 -14.20
N ALA A 23 21.78 4.35 -14.74
CA ALA A 23 21.78 3.06 -14.06
C ALA A 23 22.67 3.11 -12.80
N PRO A 24 22.15 2.74 -11.61
CA PRO A 24 22.97 2.56 -10.42
C PRO A 24 24.09 1.55 -10.66
N GLY A 25 25.25 1.72 -10.02
CA GLY A 25 26.41 0.83 -10.21
C GLY A 25 26.18 -0.63 -9.76
N GLU A 26 25.09 -0.89 -9.05
CA GLU A 26 24.64 -2.23 -8.63
C GLU A 26 23.78 -2.94 -9.69
N LEU A 27 23.38 -2.25 -10.76
CA LEU A 27 22.54 -2.80 -11.83
C LEU A 27 23.34 -2.95 -13.14
N GLU A 28 23.33 -4.14 -13.72
CA GLU A 28 23.76 -4.42 -15.08
C GLU A 28 22.53 -4.35 -16.00
N VAL A 29 22.43 -3.30 -16.81
CA VAL A 29 21.27 -3.07 -17.67
C VAL A 29 21.57 -3.50 -19.10
N ALA A 30 20.85 -4.51 -19.59
CA ALA A 30 20.90 -4.98 -20.96
C ALA A 30 19.70 -4.45 -21.76
N VAL A 31 19.94 -3.82 -22.91
CA VAL A 31 18.87 -3.34 -23.78
C VAL A 31 18.38 -4.49 -24.67
N VAL A 32 17.07 -4.75 -24.62
CA VAL A 32 16.38 -5.76 -25.42
C VAL A 32 15.56 -5.06 -26.48
N ASN A 33 15.82 -5.35 -27.76
CA ASN A 33 15.03 -4.79 -28.85
C ASN A 33 13.66 -5.49 -28.92
N PRO A 34 12.53 -4.76 -28.77
CA PRO A 34 11.19 -5.36 -28.81
C PRO A 34 10.84 -6.06 -30.13
N ALA A 35 11.53 -5.75 -31.22
CA ALA A 35 11.32 -6.37 -32.54
C ALA A 35 11.95 -7.77 -32.68
N LEU A 36 12.76 -8.22 -31.70
CA LEU A 36 13.37 -9.56 -31.71
C LEU A 36 12.31 -10.66 -31.58
N SER A 37 12.66 -11.86 -32.05
CA SER A 37 11.86 -13.06 -31.85
C SER A 37 11.72 -13.42 -30.36
N GLU A 38 10.71 -14.21 -29.99
CA GLU A 38 10.55 -14.66 -28.61
C GLU A 38 11.79 -15.43 -28.11
N ALA A 39 12.40 -16.26 -28.96
CA ALA A 39 13.61 -17.03 -28.61
C ALA A 39 14.80 -16.11 -28.25
N GLU A 40 15.03 -15.06 -29.04
CA GLU A 40 16.10 -14.09 -28.77
C GLU A 40 15.80 -13.25 -27.52
N LYS A 41 14.53 -12.88 -27.28
CA LYS A 41 14.11 -12.20 -26.05
C LYS A 41 14.35 -13.08 -24.83
N ILE A 42 14.01 -14.36 -24.90
CA ILE A 42 14.25 -15.34 -23.84
C ILE A 42 15.74 -15.41 -23.51
N GLU A 43 16.61 -15.51 -24.52
CA GLU A 43 18.06 -15.58 -24.30
C GLU A 43 18.60 -14.34 -23.56
N LEU A 44 18.10 -13.16 -23.90
CA LEU A 44 18.51 -11.91 -23.24
C LEU A 44 17.90 -11.69 -21.84
N CYS A 45 16.73 -12.28 -21.57
CA CYS A 45 15.99 -12.08 -20.31
C CYS A 45 16.15 -13.22 -19.30
N ARG A 46 16.65 -14.39 -19.70
CA ARG A 46 16.72 -15.61 -18.89
C ARG A 46 17.34 -15.41 -17.51
N ASP A 47 18.39 -14.59 -17.47
CA ASP A 47 19.15 -14.30 -16.25
C ASP A 47 18.77 -12.96 -15.59
N ALA A 48 17.75 -12.26 -16.07
CA ALA A 48 17.34 -10.97 -15.52
C ALA A 48 16.63 -11.13 -14.16
N ASP A 49 17.00 -10.28 -13.20
CA ASP A 49 16.33 -10.15 -11.90
C ASP A 49 15.13 -9.21 -11.97
N ALA A 50 15.14 -8.26 -12.92
CA ALA A 50 14.00 -7.39 -13.22
C ALA A 50 13.89 -7.12 -14.72
N ILE A 51 12.67 -6.87 -15.20
CA ILE A 51 12.40 -6.50 -16.59
C ILE A 51 11.73 -5.13 -16.63
N VAL A 52 12.30 -4.20 -17.39
CA VAL A 52 11.69 -2.89 -17.66
C VAL A 52 10.98 -2.96 -19.01
N THR A 53 9.65 -3.04 -19.03
CA THR A 53 8.85 -3.10 -20.26
C THR A 53 7.39 -2.71 -20.03
N SER A 54 6.69 -2.36 -21.10
CA SER A 54 5.22 -2.23 -21.16
C SER A 54 4.56 -3.33 -22.02
N ASP A 55 5.37 -4.21 -22.61
CA ASP A 55 4.95 -5.20 -23.59
C ASP A 55 5.88 -6.42 -23.50
N ILE A 56 5.33 -7.53 -22.99
CA ILE A 56 6.01 -8.82 -22.89
C ILE A 56 4.98 -9.94 -22.83
N THR A 57 5.28 -11.06 -23.50
CA THR A 57 4.41 -12.23 -23.49
C THR A 57 4.73 -13.12 -22.30
N THR A 58 3.71 -13.84 -21.81
CA THR A 58 3.87 -14.81 -20.72
C THR A 58 4.77 -15.98 -21.13
N ASN A 59 4.87 -16.30 -22.42
CA ASN A 59 5.81 -17.29 -22.95
C ASN A 59 7.27 -16.92 -22.66
N VAL A 60 7.65 -15.64 -22.87
CA VAL A 60 9.00 -15.18 -22.54
C VAL A 60 9.23 -15.23 -21.03
N LEU A 61 8.25 -14.77 -20.24
CA LEU A 61 8.37 -14.73 -18.78
C LEU A 61 8.53 -16.11 -18.14
N ARG A 62 7.91 -17.16 -18.69
CA ARG A 62 8.02 -18.53 -18.17
C ARG A 62 9.45 -19.07 -18.22
N GLU A 63 10.25 -18.58 -19.16
CA GLU A 63 11.65 -18.94 -19.34
C GLU A 63 12.62 -18.03 -18.57
N CYS A 64 12.10 -17.10 -17.75
CA CYS A 64 12.87 -16.12 -16.98
C CYS A 64 12.63 -16.31 -15.45
N PRO A 65 13.08 -17.42 -14.85
CA PRO A 65 12.72 -17.81 -13.47
C PRO A 65 13.29 -16.90 -12.37
N LYS A 66 14.20 -15.98 -12.71
CA LYS A 66 14.82 -15.05 -11.76
C LYS A 66 14.08 -13.72 -11.63
N VAL A 67 13.12 -13.44 -12.52
CA VAL A 67 12.47 -12.14 -12.57
C VAL A 67 11.62 -11.93 -11.31
N LYS A 68 11.96 -10.91 -10.52
CA LYS A 68 11.27 -10.53 -9.29
C LYS A 68 10.36 -9.31 -9.47
N LEU A 69 10.48 -8.58 -10.58
CA LEU A 69 9.69 -7.39 -10.87
C LEU A 69 9.61 -7.12 -12.38
N ILE A 70 8.40 -6.77 -12.84
CA ILE A 70 8.21 -6.07 -14.11
C ILE A 70 7.92 -4.60 -13.82
N GLN A 71 8.77 -3.72 -14.33
CA GLN A 71 8.67 -2.28 -14.14
C GLN A 71 8.30 -1.61 -15.46
N THR A 72 7.21 -0.84 -15.50
CA THR A 72 6.87 -0.05 -16.67
C THR A 72 7.38 1.38 -16.53
N LEU A 73 7.68 2.04 -17.66
CA LEU A 73 7.99 3.48 -17.70
C LEU A 73 6.76 4.35 -18.02
N SER A 74 5.60 3.71 -18.22
CA SER A 74 4.31 4.34 -18.48
C SER A 74 3.43 4.37 -17.23
N ALA A 75 2.45 5.28 -17.19
CA ALA A 75 1.47 5.30 -16.10
C ALA A 75 0.44 4.16 -16.24
N GLY A 76 -0.01 3.89 -17.47
CA GLY A 76 -0.92 2.80 -17.77
C GLY A 76 -0.20 1.50 -18.13
N TYR A 77 -0.91 0.42 -17.85
CA TYR A 77 -0.47 -0.98 -17.93
C TYR A 77 -1.54 -1.86 -18.61
N ASP A 78 -2.51 -1.23 -19.27
CA ASP A 78 -3.70 -1.84 -19.89
C ASP A 78 -3.39 -2.81 -21.04
N ARG A 79 -2.16 -2.81 -21.56
CA ARG A 79 -1.69 -3.72 -22.62
C ARG A 79 -1.10 -5.03 -22.09
N MET A 80 -0.84 -5.12 -20.78
CA MET A 80 -0.27 -6.33 -20.19
C MET A 80 -1.36 -7.33 -19.80
N ASP A 81 -1.06 -8.61 -19.99
CA ASP A 81 -1.82 -9.71 -19.40
C ASP A 81 -1.49 -9.82 -17.90
N LEU A 82 -2.00 -8.87 -17.11
CA LEU A 82 -1.70 -8.78 -15.68
C LEU A 82 -2.15 -10.01 -14.91
N GLU A 83 -3.27 -10.62 -15.30
CA GLU A 83 -3.80 -11.81 -14.63
C GLU A 83 -2.79 -12.95 -14.69
N SER A 84 -2.35 -13.32 -15.91
CA SER A 84 -1.35 -14.38 -16.09
C SER A 84 0.01 -14.04 -15.49
N ILE A 85 0.44 -12.77 -15.53
CA ILE A 85 1.73 -12.34 -14.95
C ILE A 85 1.71 -12.48 -13.42
N LEU A 86 0.61 -12.06 -12.77
CA LEU A 86 0.47 -12.13 -11.32
C LEU A 86 0.31 -13.57 -10.84
N GLU A 87 -0.36 -14.45 -11.59
CA GLU A 87 -0.41 -15.90 -11.31
C GLU A 87 0.99 -16.55 -11.27
N MET A 88 1.96 -15.98 -11.99
CA MET A 88 3.36 -16.43 -11.95
C MET A 88 4.13 -15.90 -10.73
N GLY A 89 3.48 -15.14 -9.84
CA GLY A 89 4.10 -14.54 -8.66
C GLY A 89 4.97 -13.32 -8.95
N ILE A 90 4.91 -12.77 -10.18
CA ILE A 90 5.74 -11.65 -10.61
C ILE A 90 4.95 -10.34 -10.43
N PRO A 91 5.33 -9.45 -9.51
CA PRO A 91 4.67 -8.16 -9.36
C PRO A 91 4.94 -7.24 -10.57
N VAL A 92 3.98 -6.37 -10.86
CA VAL A 92 4.08 -5.34 -11.90
C VAL A 92 3.97 -3.95 -11.25
N ALA A 93 4.91 -3.06 -11.56
CA ALA A 93 4.89 -1.68 -11.09
C ALA A 93 4.86 -0.70 -12.26
N ASN A 94 4.05 0.36 -12.14
CA ASN A 94 4.03 1.44 -13.13
C ASN A 94 5.07 2.52 -12.84
N ASN A 95 5.08 3.60 -13.61
CA ASN A 95 6.06 4.69 -13.48
C ASN A 95 5.87 5.63 -12.27
N GLY A 96 4.96 5.34 -11.35
CA GLY A 96 4.74 6.14 -10.15
C GLY A 96 4.24 7.57 -10.38
N GLY A 97 3.80 7.92 -11.60
CA GLY A 97 3.42 9.28 -11.99
C GLY A 97 4.58 10.15 -12.48
N ALA A 98 5.70 9.56 -12.92
CA ALA A 98 6.83 10.29 -13.48
C ALA A 98 6.47 11.24 -14.63
N ASN A 99 5.41 10.91 -15.38
CA ASN A 99 4.89 11.71 -16.49
C ASN A 99 3.76 12.68 -16.11
N ALA A 100 3.33 12.72 -14.83
CA ALA A 100 2.14 13.47 -14.43
C ALA A 100 2.24 14.97 -14.70
N ILE A 101 3.44 15.53 -14.53
CA ILE A 101 3.76 16.93 -14.85
C ILE A 101 3.57 17.20 -16.35
N SER A 102 4.24 16.43 -17.22
CA SER A 102 4.17 16.62 -18.67
C SER A 102 2.74 16.47 -19.20
N VAL A 103 2.00 15.46 -18.72
CA VAL A 103 0.60 15.28 -19.13
C VAL A 103 -0.26 16.45 -18.67
N SER A 104 -0.05 16.95 -17.45
CA SER A 104 -0.82 18.10 -16.95
C SER A 104 -0.54 19.38 -17.73
N GLU A 105 0.71 19.59 -18.18
CA GLU A 105 1.08 20.75 -18.97
C GLU A 105 0.47 20.69 -20.38
N GLN A 106 0.51 19.52 -21.02
CA GLN A 106 -0.15 19.35 -22.32
C GLN A 106 -1.68 19.40 -22.19
N THR A 107 -2.25 18.96 -21.07
CA THR A 107 -3.69 19.13 -20.77
C THR A 107 -4.05 20.60 -20.80
N LEU A 108 -3.32 21.45 -20.05
CA LEU A 108 -3.55 22.90 -20.06
C LEU A 108 -3.27 23.53 -21.44
N ALA A 109 -2.25 23.06 -22.15
CA ALA A 109 -1.93 23.54 -23.49
C ALA A 109 -3.07 23.25 -24.49
N LEU A 110 -3.66 22.05 -24.46
CA LEU A 110 -4.83 21.71 -25.27
C LEU A 110 -6.06 22.50 -24.83
N MET A 111 -6.24 22.67 -23.52
CA MET A 111 -7.35 23.43 -22.93
C MET A 111 -7.34 24.90 -23.39
N ILE A 112 -6.19 25.57 -23.35
CA ILE A 112 -6.01 26.94 -23.87
C ILE A 112 -6.03 26.95 -25.39
N GLY A 113 -5.39 25.98 -26.02
CA GLY A 113 -5.27 25.88 -27.48
C GLY A 113 -6.63 25.81 -28.15
N ILE A 114 -7.53 24.97 -27.63
CA ILE A 114 -8.88 24.84 -28.17
C ILE A 114 -9.73 26.06 -27.82
N SER A 115 -9.67 26.56 -26.58
CA SER A 115 -10.49 27.70 -26.15
C SER A 115 -10.14 28.98 -26.93
N ARG A 116 -8.89 29.12 -27.36
CA ARG A 116 -8.41 30.25 -28.15
C ARG A 116 -8.32 29.96 -29.65
N ASN A 117 -8.76 28.79 -30.11
CA ASN A 117 -8.57 28.33 -31.48
C ASN A 117 -7.15 28.60 -32.04
N LEU A 118 -6.14 28.31 -31.22
CA LEU A 118 -4.75 28.73 -31.48
C LEU A 118 -4.19 28.06 -32.74
N MET A 119 -4.60 26.83 -33.05
CA MET A 119 -4.12 26.09 -34.21
C MET A 119 -4.64 26.68 -35.52
N ALA A 120 -5.92 27.07 -35.60
CA ALA A 120 -6.44 27.76 -36.78
C ALA A 120 -5.76 29.13 -37.00
N GLN A 121 -5.51 29.87 -35.91
CA GLN A 121 -4.77 31.14 -35.98
C GLN A 121 -3.34 30.93 -36.52
N TRP A 122 -2.65 29.92 -36.01
CA TRP A 122 -1.29 29.59 -36.46
C TRP A 122 -1.27 29.10 -37.90
N ASP A 123 -2.22 28.26 -38.31
CA ASP A 123 -2.29 27.73 -39.67
C ASP A 123 -2.53 28.85 -40.70
N SER A 124 -3.52 29.70 -40.43
CA SER A 124 -3.82 30.88 -41.25
C SER A 124 -2.59 31.79 -41.43
N THR A 125 -1.89 32.11 -40.33
CA THR A 125 -0.76 33.04 -40.37
C THR A 125 0.54 32.41 -40.91
N THR A 126 0.86 31.20 -40.49
CA THR A 126 2.18 30.57 -40.73
C THR A 126 2.19 29.69 -41.97
N ARG A 127 1.13 28.89 -42.20
CA ARG A 127 1.07 27.98 -43.36
C ARG A 127 0.43 28.66 -44.57
N GLN A 128 -0.72 29.31 -44.37
CA GLN A 128 -1.47 29.93 -45.46
C GLN A 128 -0.96 31.33 -45.80
N ARG A 129 -0.13 31.94 -44.92
CA ARG A 129 0.40 33.31 -45.06
C ARG A 129 -0.71 34.37 -45.20
N ALA A 130 -1.88 34.09 -44.63
CA ALA A 130 -3.00 35.02 -44.53
C ALA A 130 -2.91 35.82 -43.22
N TRP A 131 -3.59 36.98 -43.16
CA TRP A 131 -3.64 37.80 -41.95
C TRP A 131 -5.08 38.12 -41.58
N ARG A 132 -5.59 37.48 -40.52
CA ARG A 132 -6.94 37.65 -39.93
C ARG A 132 -8.14 37.45 -40.87
N SER A 133 -7.96 37.39 -42.19
CA SER A 133 -9.02 37.46 -43.22
C SER A 133 -10.16 36.48 -42.98
N ASP A 134 -9.83 35.27 -42.53
CA ASP A 134 -10.77 34.16 -42.38
C ASP A 134 -11.07 33.81 -40.91
N LEU A 135 -10.60 34.62 -39.95
CA LEU A 135 -10.71 34.35 -38.51
C LEU A 135 -11.66 35.31 -37.77
N TYR A 136 -12.23 36.29 -38.47
CA TYR A 136 -13.14 37.28 -37.87
C TYR A 136 -14.44 36.68 -37.31
N GLN A 137 -14.81 35.47 -37.74
CA GLN A 137 -16.01 34.77 -37.28
C GLN A 137 -15.71 33.67 -36.24
N THR A 138 -14.45 33.55 -35.80
CA THR A 138 -14.06 32.53 -34.82
C THR A 138 -14.39 33.00 -33.41
N ASP A 139 -15.23 32.23 -32.71
CA ASP A 139 -15.48 32.46 -31.29
C ASP A 139 -14.25 32.07 -30.45
N LEU A 140 -13.75 33.03 -29.67
CA LEU A 140 -12.62 32.85 -28.78
C LEU A 140 -13.10 32.89 -27.34
N SER A 141 -12.58 32.00 -26.50
CA SER A 141 -12.95 31.88 -25.09
C SER A 141 -11.73 31.91 -24.17
N GLU A 142 -11.82 32.70 -23.12
CA GLU A 142 -10.84 32.72 -22.03
C GLU A 142 -11.10 31.56 -21.06
N VAL A 143 -10.06 31.08 -20.37
CA VAL A 143 -10.22 30.05 -19.33
C VAL A 143 -10.53 30.66 -17.96
N THR A 144 -10.24 31.94 -17.76
CA THR A 144 -10.53 32.69 -16.53
C THR A 144 -12.01 32.63 -16.17
N ASP A 145 -12.31 32.51 -14.86
CA ASP A 145 -13.66 32.41 -14.28
C ASP A 145 -14.50 31.21 -14.74
N LYS A 146 -13.97 30.34 -15.60
CA LYS A 146 -14.66 29.10 -16.01
C LYS A 146 -14.62 28.04 -14.92
N THR A 147 -15.65 27.19 -14.94
CA THR A 147 -15.68 25.96 -14.15
C THR A 147 -14.98 24.83 -14.92
N VAL A 148 -13.92 24.28 -14.34
CA VAL A 148 -13.19 23.12 -14.87
C VAL A 148 -13.53 21.88 -14.05
N GLY A 149 -14.16 20.90 -14.68
CA GLY A 149 -14.50 19.61 -14.12
C GLY A 149 -13.43 18.57 -14.42
N ILE A 150 -12.81 18.02 -13.38
CA ILE A 150 -11.79 16.96 -13.47
C ILE A 150 -12.42 15.61 -13.13
N VAL A 151 -12.42 14.69 -14.09
CA VAL A 151 -12.84 13.29 -13.85
C VAL A 151 -11.61 12.46 -13.55
N GLY A 152 -11.45 12.07 -12.28
CA GLY A 152 -10.28 11.40 -11.74
C GLY A 152 -9.25 12.37 -11.14
N LEU A 153 -9.25 12.53 -9.81
CA LEU A 153 -8.31 13.37 -9.07
C LEU A 153 -7.11 12.56 -8.52
N GLY A 154 -6.56 11.70 -9.39
CA GLY A 154 -5.33 10.94 -9.15
C GLY A 154 -4.06 11.76 -9.35
N ARG A 155 -2.92 11.10 -9.59
CA ARG A 155 -1.61 11.77 -9.76
C ARG A 155 -1.61 12.86 -10.84
N ILE A 156 -2.23 12.61 -11.99
CA ILE A 156 -2.32 13.58 -13.10
C ILE A 156 -3.37 14.65 -12.80
N GLY A 157 -4.59 14.26 -12.41
CA GLY A 157 -5.67 15.19 -12.10
C GLY A 157 -5.28 16.22 -11.03
N ARG A 158 -4.55 15.80 -9.98
CA ARG A 158 -4.00 16.72 -8.97
C ARG A 158 -3.01 17.73 -9.54
N GLN A 159 -2.15 17.32 -10.49
CA GLN A 159 -1.21 18.23 -11.15
C GLN A 159 -1.90 19.23 -12.08
N VAL A 160 -3.01 18.83 -12.71
CA VAL A 160 -3.89 19.72 -13.49
C VAL A 160 -4.57 20.72 -12.56
N ALA A 161 -5.26 20.25 -11.52
CA ALA A 161 -5.92 21.11 -10.53
C ALA A 161 -4.95 22.12 -9.90
N LYS A 162 -3.76 21.66 -9.51
CA LYS A 162 -2.69 22.52 -8.97
C LYS A 162 -2.33 23.67 -9.91
N ARG A 163 -2.20 23.41 -11.21
CA ARG A 163 -1.87 24.46 -12.20
C ARG A 163 -3.04 25.41 -12.45
N LEU A 164 -4.26 24.88 -12.45
CA LEU A 164 -5.49 25.67 -12.61
C LEU A 164 -5.69 26.71 -11.50
N THR A 165 -5.08 26.53 -10.33
CA THR A 165 -5.10 27.54 -9.24
C THR A 165 -4.49 28.89 -9.64
N GLY A 166 -3.66 28.94 -10.69
CA GLY A 166 -3.07 30.17 -11.23
C GLY A 166 -3.85 30.78 -12.41
N PHE A 167 -4.94 30.16 -12.84
CA PHE A 167 -5.78 30.61 -13.97
C PHE A 167 -7.12 31.21 -13.52
N ASP A 168 -7.30 31.44 -12.22
CA ASP A 168 -8.55 31.99 -11.65
C ASP A 168 -9.81 31.21 -12.10
N THR A 169 -9.69 29.89 -12.16
CA THR A 169 -10.80 28.97 -12.50
C THR A 169 -11.49 28.46 -11.25
N ARG A 170 -12.77 28.08 -11.37
CA ARG A 170 -13.44 27.24 -10.37
C ARG A 170 -13.18 25.77 -10.71
N THR A 171 -12.41 25.06 -9.89
CA THR A 171 -12.13 23.64 -10.12
C THR A 171 -13.08 22.76 -9.30
N ILE A 172 -13.78 21.84 -9.98
CA ILE A 172 -14.57 20.77 -9.36
C ILE A 172 -14.06 19.41 -9.84
N TYR A 173 -14.34 18.34 -9.09
CA TYR A 173 -13.90 17.01 -9.50
C TYR A 173 -14.88 15.91 -9.09
N TYR A 174 -14.79 14.80 -9.82
CA TYR A 174 -15.42 13.53 -9.49
C TYR A 174 -14.34 12.44 -9.43
N ASP A 175 -14.32 11.65 -8.35
CA ASP A 175 -13.48 10.46 -8.20
C ASP A 175 -14.30 9.38 -7.47
N ILE A 176 -13.94 8.11 -7.68
CA ILE A 176 -14.56 6.99 -6.97
C ILE A 176 -13.99 6.82 -5.56
N GLU A 177 -12.78 7.35 -5.32
CA GLU A 177 -12.11 7.34 -4.04
C GLU A 177 -12.34 8.67 -3.29
N ASP A 178 -12.48 8.59 -1.97
CA ASP A 178 -12.50 9.77 -1.12
C ASP A 178 -11.12 10.43 -1.10
N ILE A 179 -11.02 11.62 -1.67
CA ILE A 179 -9.77 12.38 -1.66
C ILE A 179 -9.59 13.09 -0.32
N PRO A 180 -8.45 12.88 0.37
CA PRO A 180 -8.15 13.53 1.65
C PRO A 180 -8.29 15.05 1.62
N GLU A 181 -8.83 15.62 2.69
CA GLU A 181 -9.16 17.05 2.79
C GLU A 181 -7.95 17.97 2.61
N ASP A 182 -6.78 17.57 3.09
CA ASP A 182 -5.52 18.30 2.91
C ASP A 182 -5.12 18.41 1.43
N VAL A 183 -5.28 17.33 0.68
CA VAL A 183 -5.05 17.32 -0.78
C VAL A 183 -6.06 18.24 -1.48
N ARG A 184 -7.35 18.19 -1.11
CA ARG A 184 -8.39 19.06 -1.69
C ARG A 184 -8.10 20.54 -1.48
N ARG A 185 -7.62 20.90 -0.29
CA ARG A 185 -7.22 22.26 0.05
C ARG A 185 -5.98 22.72 -0.72
N GLU A 186 -4.98 21.85 -0.91
CA GLU A 186 -3.78 22.19 -1.69
C GLU A 186 -4.16 22.56 -3.14
N VAL A 187 -5.03 21.78 -3.77
CA VAL A 187 -5.37 21.96 -5.19
C VAL A 187 -6.61 22.83 -5.43
N LYS A 188 -7.28 23.31 -4.36
CA LYS A 188 -8.51 24.13 -4.41
C LYS A 188 -9.61 23.54 -5.30
N ALA A 189 -9.82 22.23 -5.22
CA ALA A 189 -10.85 21.52 -6.00
C ALA A 189 -11.96 20.98 -5.09
N ALA A 190 -13.22 21.22 -5.47
CA ALA A 190 -14.40 20.75 -4.72
C ALA A 190 -14.97 19.45 -5.30
N PRO A 191 -15.32 18.45 -4.46
CA PRO A 191 -15.98 17.24 -4.93
C PRO A 191 -17.42 17.53 -5.37
N VAL A 192 -17.86 16.86 -6.43
CA VAL A 192 -19.24 16.84 -6.92
C VAL A 192 -19.55 15.43 -7.49
N ASP A 193 -20.83 15.14 -7.70
CA ASP A 193 -21.23 13.93 -8.42
C ASP A 193 -20.92 14.04 -9.92
N PHE A 194 -20.82 12.90 -10.62
CA PHE A 194 -20.42 12.87 -12.04
C PHE A 194 -21.38 13.67 -12.95
N ASP A 195 -22.69 13.49 -12.77
CA ASP A 195 -23.70 14.22 -13.53
C ASP A 195 -23.63 15.74 -13.26
N GLU A 196 -23.49 16.15 -11.99
CA GLU A 196 -23.33 17.56 -11.61
C GLU A 196 -22.06 18.19 -12.23
N LEU A 197 -20.97 17.41 -12.31
CA LEU A 197 -19.72 17.83 -12.94
C LEU A 197 -19.95 18.19 -14.40
N LEU A 198 -20.63 17.32 -15.16
CA LEU A 198 -20.90 17.51 -16.59
C LEU A 198 -21.78 18.75 -16.84
N GLU A 199 -22.86 18.90 -16.06
CA GLU A 199 -23.79 20.04 -16.19
C GLU A 199 -23.15 21.38 -15.81
N SER A 200 -22.28 21.38 -14.80
CA SER A 200 -21.71 22.61 -14.24
C SER A 200 -20.49 23.12 -15.00
N SER A 201 -19.77 22.22 -15.68
CA SER A 201 -18.45 22.50 -16.24
C SER A 201 -18.50 23.23 -17.58
N ASP A 202 -17.64 24.22 -17.75
CA ASP A 202 -17.32 24.83 -19.05
C ASP A 202 -16.19 24.07 -19.75
N ILE A 203 -15.41 23.29 -18.98
CA ILE A 203 -14.37 22.42 -19.50
C ILE A 203 -14.39 21.11 -18.70
N VAL A 204 -14.49 19.97 -19.36
CA VAL A 204 -14.39 18.64 -18.74
C VAL A 204 -13.07 17.99 -19.16
N SER A 205 -12.26 17.54 -18.19
CA SER A 205 -10.95 16.92 -18.43
C SER A 205 -10.86 15.52 -17.81
N MET A 206 -10.52 14.53 -18.63
CA MET A 206 -10.49 13.11 -18.25
C MET A 206 -9.09 12.66 -17.80
N HIS A 207 -9.00 12.07 -16.60
CA HIS A 207 -7.77 11.58 -15.98
C HIS A 207 -7.94 10.21 -15.27
N VAL A 208 -8.83 9.37 -15.81
CA VAL A 208 -9.12 8.02 -15.30
C VAL A 208 -8.36 6.93 -16.06
N PRO A 209 -8.01 5.80 -15.42
CA PRO A 209 -7.47 4.65 -16.14
C PRO A 209 -8.56 4.02 -17.03
N LEU A 210 -8.16 3.30 -18.08
CA LEU A 210 -9.09 2.46 -18.86
C LEU A 210 -9.37 1.16 -18.09
N THR A 211 -10.63 0.95 -17.74
CA THR A 211 -11.14 -0.22 -17.02
C THR A 211 -12.47 -0.64 -17.65
N ARG A 212 -13.06 -1.73 -17.17
CA ARG A 212 -14.43 -2.11 -17.56
C ARG A 212 -15.47 -1.04 -17.21
N ARG A 213 -15.25 -0.28 -16.14
CA ARG A 213 -16.18 0.77 -15.67
C ARG A 213 -16.03 2.10 -16.40
N THR A 214 -14.83 2.39 -16.89
CA THR A 214 -14.50 3.69 -17.52
C THR A 214 -14.50 3.63 -19.03
N ARG A 215 -14.59 2.44 -19.64
CA ARG A 215 -14.75 2.28 -21.09
C ARG A 215 -16.09 2.86 -21.53
N GLY A 216 -16.07 3.75 -22.52
CA GLY A 216 -17.27 4.44 -23.00
C GLY A 216 -17.98 5.28 -21.92
N MET A 217 -17.25 5.72 -20.89
CA MET A 217 -17.78 6.56 -19.81
C MET A 217 -18.32 7.89 -20.33
N MET A 218 -17.78 8.40 -21.43
CA MET A 218 -18.31 9.55 -22.15
C MET A 218 -18.93 9.07 -23.47
N SER A 219 -20.26 9.11 -23.57
CA SER A 219 -21.02 8.78 -24.79
C SER A 219 -22.12 9.83 -25.03
N ASP A 220 -23.12 9.54 -25.88
CA ASP A 220 -24.14 10.50 -26.31
C ASP A 220 -24.88 11.15 -25.13
N ARG A 221 -25.16 10.36 -24.07
CA ARG A 221 -25.81 10.86 -22.85
C ARG A 221 -24.94 11.93 -22.19
N GLU A 222 -23.69 11.62 -21.90
CA GLU A 222 -22.81 12.51 -21.15
C GLU A 222 -22.51 13.79 -21.92
N PHE A 223 -22.28 13.69 -23.25
CA PHE A 223 -22.10 14.87 -24.08
C PHE A 223 -23.37 15.74 -24.16
N SER A 224 -24.57 15.15 -24.08
CA SER A 224 -25.82 15.92 -24.04
C SER A 224 -26.05 16.69 -22.74
N MET A 225 -25.37 16.30 -21.65
CA MET A 225 -25.43 16.98 -20.35
C MET A 225 -24.47 18.17 -20.27
N MET A 226 -23.43 18.19 -21.10
CA MET A 226 -22.49 19.29 -21.16
C MET A 226 -23.13 20.54 -21.78
N LYS A 227 -22.55 21.71 -21.48
CA LYS A 227 -22.99 22.96 -22.09
C LYS A 227 -22.61 22.97 -23.58
N PRO A 228 -23.43 23.58 -24.46
CA PRO A 228 -23.06 23.81 -25.87
C PRO A 228 -21.76 24.61 -26.04
N THR A 229 -21.40 25.41 -25.04
CA THR A 229 -20.16 26.19 -25.01
C THR A 229 -18.97 25.46 -24.36
N ALA A 230 -19.15 24.21 -23.93
CA ALA A 230 -18.15 23.49 -23.17
C ALA A 230 -17.05 22.89 -24.07
N PHE A 231 -15.85 22.77 -23.52
CA PHE A 231 -14.74 22.05 -24.15
C PHE A 231 -14.49 20.70 -23.47
N PHE A 232 -14.19 19.67 -24.26
CA PHE A 232 -13.87 18.34 -23.75
C PHE A 232 -12.38 18.02 -23.96
N ILE A 233 -11.68 17.58 -22.91
CA ILE A 233 -10.25 17.33 -22.92
C ILE A 233 -9.97 15.88 -22.51
N ASN A 234 -9.29 15.11 -23.35
CA ASN A 234 -8.91 13.72 -23.05
C ASN A 234 -7.45 13.42 -23.39
N LEU A 235 -6.66 13.16 -22.35
CA LEU A 235 -5.27 12.71 -22.46
C LEU A 235 -5.04 11.43 -21.64
N CYS A 236 -6.10 10.72 -21.22
CA CYS A 236 -5.96 9.49 -20.46
C CYS A 236 -5.89 8.27 -21.40
N ARG A 237 -7.04 7.85 -21.96
CA ARG A 237 -7.16 6.73 -22.91
C ARG A 237 -8.32 7.01 -23.86
N GLY A 238 -8.13 6.68 -25.14
CA GLY A 238 -9.17 6.87 -26.16
C GLY A 238 -10.47 6.14 -25.85
N PRO A 239 -10.45 4.83 -25.57
CA PRO A 239 -11.67 4.05 -25.31
C PRO A 239 -12.44 4.41 -24.03
N VAL A 240 -11.99 5.39 -23.25
CA VAL A 240 -12.81 5.99 -22.18
C VAL A 240 -13.97 6.80 -22.77
N VAL A 241 -13.84 7.21 -24.03
CA VAL A 241 -14.82 7.98 -24.80
C VAL A 241 -15.31 7.10 -25.94
N ASP A 242 -16.62 7.15 -26.22
CA ASP A 242 -17.18 6.69 -27.49
C ASP A 242 -16.86 7.74 -28.56
N GLU A 243 -15.91 7.43 -29.43
CA GLU A 243 -15.38 8.37 -30.43
C GLU A 243 -16.45 8.76 -31.46
N ALA A 244 -17.37 7.85 -31.77
CA ALA A 244 -18.49 8.14 -32.67
C ALA A 244 -19.50 9.09 -32.02
N ALA A 245 -19.75 8.95 -30.70
CA ALA A 245 -20.57 9.90 -29.95
C ALA A 245 -19.89 11.28 -29.87
N LEU A 246 -18.57 11.32 -29.65
CA LEU A 246 -17.82 12.57 -29.66
C LEU A 246 -17.93 13.30 -31.01
N TYR A 247 -17.78 12.57 -32.13
CA TYR A 247 -17.95 13.14 -33.47
C TYR A 247 -19.34 13.75 -33.66
N ARG A 248 -20.41 13.05 -33.23
CA ARG A 248 -21.79 13.56 -33.29
C ARG A 248 -21.97 14.80 -32.41
N ALA A 249 -21.41 14.79 -31.20
CA ALA A 249 -21.51 15.91 -30.27
C ALA A 249 -20.85 17.18 -30.82
N LEU A 250 -19.69 17.04 -31.45
CA LEU A 250 -18.95 18.15 -32.06
C LEU A 250 -19.64 18.70 -33.31
N THR A 251 -20.06 17.82 -34.23
CA THR A 251 -20.72 18.22 -35.48
C THR A 251 -22.15 18.73 -35.26
N GLY A 252 -22.82 18.23 -34.22
CA GLY A 252 -24.16 18.67 -33.81
C GLY A 252 -24.17 19.91 -32.92
N GLY A 253 -23.01 20.43 -32.51
CA GLY A 253 -22.90 21.61 -31.63
C GLY A 253 -23.38 21.37 -30.19
N GLN A 254 -23.36 20.12 -29.71
CA GLN A 254 -23.66 19.78 -28.31
C GLN A 254 -22.54 20.24 -27.38
N ILE A 255 -21.30 20.29 -27.88
CA ILE A 255 -20.14 20.88 -27.23
C ILE A 255 -19.38 21.75 -28.23
N ALA A 256 -18.62 22.73 -27.74
CA ALA A 256 -17.96 23.71 -28.58
C ALA A 256 -16.72 23.14 -29.29
N GLY A 257 -15.99 22.24 -28.63
CA GLY A 257 -14.79 21.64 -29.19
C GLY A 257 -14.11 20.63 -28.28
N ALA A 258 -13.06 19.98 -28.80
CA ALA A 258 -12.31 18.98 -28.05
C ALA A 258 -10.78 19.08 -28.23
N GLY A 259 -10.04 18.73 -27.17
CA GLY A 259 -8.59 18.57 -27.18
C GLY A 259 -8.22 17.13 -26.79
N LEU A 260 -7.61 16.38 -27.71
CA LEU A 260 -7.35 14.96 -27.56
C LEU A 260 -5.86 14.66 -27.72
N ASP A 261 -5.28 13.85 -26.84
CA ASP A 261 -3.96 13.23 -27.08
C ASP A 261 -4.09 11.73 -27.38
N VAL A 262 -5.30 11.17 -27.26
CA VAL A 262 -5.56 9.74 -27.37
C VAL A 262 -6.84 9.49 -28.17
N LEU A 263 -6.87 8.39 -28.92
CA LEU A 263 -8.00 7.98 -29.77
C LEU A 263 -8.35 6.51 -29.53
N GLU A 264 -9.56 6.07 -29.90
CA GLU A 264 -10.00 4.70 -29.65
C GLU A 264 -9.08 3.66 -30.27
N VAL A 265 -8.61 3.94 -31.49
CA VAL A 265 -7.67 3.13 -32.24
C VAL A 265 -6.36 3.91 -32.40
N GLU A 266 -5.25 3.30 -32.01
CA GLU A 266 -3.92 3.91 -32.07
C GLU A 266 -2.90 2.93 -32.70
N PRO A 267 -2.19 3.31 -33.77
CA PRO A 267 -2.32 4.55 -34.55
C PRO A 267 -3.71 4.68 -35.19
N SER A 268 -4.25 5.90 -35.21
CA SER A 268 -5.58 6.15 -35.78
C SER A 268 -5.55 6.04 -37.31
N PRO A 269 -6.60 5.46 -37.95
CA PRO A 269 -6.74 5.44 -39.40
C PRO A 269 -6.66 6.85 -40.00
N ALA A 270 -6.06 6.96 -41.19
CA ALA A 270 -5.86 8.25 -41.85
C ALA A 270 -7.17 8.95 -42.27
N ASP A 271 -8.26 8.18 -42.40
CA ASP A 271 -9.61 8.62 -42.76
C ASP A 271 -10.51 8.82 -41.52
N ASN A 272 -9.94 8.93 -40.33
CA ASN A 272 -10.71 9.27 -39.13
C ASN A 272 -11.37 10.65 -39.29
N PRO A 273 -12.71 10.74 -39.21
CA PRO A 273 -13.45 11.97 -39.53
C PRO A 273 -13.23 13.10 -38.51
N LEU A 274 -12.65 12.82 -37.33
CA LEU A 274 -12.25 13.87 -36.38
C LEU A 274 -11.11 14.74 -36.93
N PHE A 275 -10.31 14.26 -37.87
CA PHE A 275 -9.21 15.02 -38.47
C PHE A 275 -9.67 16.16 -39.38
N ASP A 276 -10.93 16.12 -39.83
CA ASP A 276 -11.51 17.14 -40.71
C ASP A 276 -12.24 18.26 -39.93
N LEU A 277 -12.29 18.20 -38.59
CA LEU A 277 -13.03 19.15 -37.77
C LEU A 277 -12.16 20.33 -37.32
N ASP A 278 -12.63 21.56 -37.56
CA ASP A 278 -11.96 22.79 -37.14
C ASP A 278 -12.01 23.05 -35.63
N ASN A 279 -12.94 22.41 -34.92
CA ASN A 279 -13.14 22.54 -33.48
C ASN A 279 -12.53 21.38 -32.68
N VAL A 280 -11.50 20.74 -33.23
CA VAL A 280 -10.76 19.67 -32.54
C VAL A 280 -9.27 19.90 -32.68
N ILE A 281 -8.52 19.71 -31.59
CA ILE A 281 -7.05 19.60 -31.63
C ILE A 281 -6.69 18.18 -31.21
N ILE A 282 -5.95 17.46 -32.06
CA ILE A 282 -5.48 16.10 -31.78
C ILE A 282 -3.96 16.06 -31.80
N THR A 283 -3.37 15.50 -30.74
CA THR A 283 -1.94 15.19 -30.65
C THR A 283 -1.72 13.68 -30.59
N PRO A 284 -0.59 13.15 -31.12
CA PRO A 284 -0.44 11.72 -31.36
C PRO A 284 0.11 10.96 -30.13
N HIS A 285 -0.58 10.99 -29.00
CA HIS A 285 -0.23 10.29 -27.75
C HIS A 285 1.18 10.65 -27.23
N MET A 286 1.46 11.94 -27.16
CA MET A 286 2.77 12.48 -26.81
C MET A 286 2.83 13.16 -25.44
N ALA A 287 1.71 13.33 -24.73
CA ALA A 287 1.66 14.09 -23.48
C ALA A 287 2.53 13.53 -22.36
N GLY A 288 2.77 12.22 -22.37
CA GLY A 288 3.69 11.59 -21.43
C GLY A 288 5.17 11.80 -21.75
N GLN A 289 5.53 12.40 -22.89
CA GLN A 289 6.91 12.43 -23.38
C GLN A 289 7.57 13.79 -23.14
N SER A 290 8.64 13.82 -22.33
CA SER A 290 9.57 14.95 -22.25
C SER A 290 10.94 14.46 -21.77
N SER A 291 11.98 15.29 -21.95
CA SER A 291 13.33 14.99 -21.44
C SER A 291 13.32 14.79 -19.92
N GLU A 292 12.58 15.63 -19.20
CA GLU A 292 12.43 15.58 -17.75
C GLU A 292 11.66 14.32 -17.31
N THR A 293 10.65 13.90 -18.07
CA THR A 293 9.92 12.66 -17.76
C THR A 293 10.80 11.44 -17.92
N ALA A 294 11.67 11.39 -18.94
CA ALA A 294 12.59 10.27 -19.11
C ALA A 294 13.51 10.11 -17.88
N LEU A 295 14.07 11.21 -17.38
CA LEU A 295 14.92 11.20 -16.18
C LEU A 295 14.13 10.79 -14.91
N ARG A 296 12.94 11.38 -14.69
CA ARG A 296 12.08 11.01 -13.55
C ARG A 296 11.69 9.54 -13.58
N ALA A 297 11.34 9.02 -14.76
CA ALA A 297 10.94 7.62 -14.93
C ALA A 297 12.12 6.68 -14.68
N ALA A 298 13.32 7.02 -15.15
CA ALA A 298 14.54 6.24 -14.87
C ALA A 298 14.83 6.16 -13.37
N HIS A 299 14.86 7.30 -12.67
CA HIS A 299 15.10 7.32 -11.23
C HIS A 299 14.04 6.55 -10.45
N PHE A 300 12.76 6.72 -10.79
CA PHE A 300 11.68 5.99 -10.14
C PHE A 300 11.80 4.48 -10.40
N ALA A 301 12.02 4.08 -11.65
CA ALA A 301 12.14 2.67 -12.03
C ALA A 301 13.30 1.99 -11.29
N TYR A 302 14.49 2.58 -11.28
CA TYR A 302 15.64 1.99 -10.59
C TYR A 302 15.49 2.00 -9.08
N GLY A 303 14.96 3.07 -8.50
CA GLY A 303 14.64 3.11 -7.07
C GLY A 303 13.65 2.01 -6.67
N ASN A 304 12.63 1.77 -7.49
CA ASN A 304 11.65 0.72 -7.24
C ASN A 304 12.22 -0.70 -7.46
N ILE A 305 13.02 -0.90 -8.51
CA ILE A 305 13.74 -2.15 -8.78
C ILE A 305 14.64 -2.49 -7.59
N LEU A 306 15.52 -1.58 -7.17
CA LEU A 306 16.43 -1.82 -6.05
C LEU A 306 15.68 -2.12 -4.75
N ARG A 307 14.59 -1.39 -4.46
CA ARG A 307 13.74 -1.69 -3.29
C ARG A 307 13.22 -3.12 -3.29
N VAL A 308 12.76 -3.62 -4.44
CA VAL A 308 12.28 -5.00 -4.57
C VAL A 308 13.43 -6.01 -4.51
N LEU A 309 14.53 -5.75 -5.22
CA LEU A 309 15.66 -6.68 -5.32
C LEU A 309 16.45 -6.82 -4.02
N ASN A 310 16.63 -5.71 -3.28
CA ASN A 310 17.31 -5.69 -1.99
C ASN A 310 16.41 -6.15 -0.83
N GLY A 311 15.12 -6.41 -1.08
CA GLY A 311 14.14 -6.71 -0.03
C GLY A 311 13.90 -5.53 0.93
N GLU A 312 14.33 -4.33 0.56
CA GLU A 312 14.20 -3.11 1.38
C GLU A 312 12.71 -2.75 1.53
N GLY A 313 12.15 -3.09 2.69
CA GLY A 313 10.83 -2.67 3.13
C GLY A 313 9.67 -3.60 2.76
N LYS A 314 9.93 -4.83 2.29
CA LYS A 314 8.86 -5.83 2.12
C LYS A 314 8.73 -6.67 3.40
N THR A 315 7.70 -6.38 4.19
CA THR A 315 7.22 -7.31 5.21
C THR A 315 6.29 -8.31 4.56
N SER A 316 6.49 -9.60 4.79
CA SER A 316 5.59 -10.68 4.40
C SER A 316 5.42 -11.67 5.53
N PHE A 317 4.31 -12.41 5.50
CA PHE A 317 4.16 -13.58 6.35
C PHE A 317 4.97 -14.74 5.78
N GLY A 318 5.31 -15.71 6.63
CA GLY A 318 5.98 -16.92 6.19
C GLY A 318 5.74 -18.08 7.14
N ILE A 319 5.87 -19.29 6.61
CA ILE A 319 5.78 -20.54 7.36
C ILE A 319 7.20 -20.94 7.74
N VAL A 320 7.44 -21.13 9.04
CA VAL A 320 8.73 -21.57 9.55
C VAL A 320 8.81 -23.09 9.47
N GLU A 321 9.78 -23.60 8.73
CA GLU A 321 10.06 -25.02 8.56
C GLU A 321 11.53 -25.32 8.87
N GLY A 322 11.79 -25.82 10.08
CA GLY A 322 13.16 -26.09 10.54
C GLY A 322 13.98 -24.80 10.66
N SER A 323 15.05 -24.68 9.87
CA SER A 323 15.93 -23.50 9.85
C SER A 323 15.54 -22.46 8.79
N ASN A 324 14.46 -22.67 8.06
CA ASN A 324 14.04 -21.83 6.95
C ASN A 324 12.65 -21.23 7.20
N VAL A 325 12.37 -20.13 6.50
CA VAL A 325 11.05 -19.55 6.37
C VAL A 325 10.64 -19.53 4.90
N VAL A 326 9.46 -20.06 4.59
CA VAL A 326 8.86 -20.01 3.25
C VAL A 326 7.89 -18.84 3.21
N GLU A 327 8.09 -17.90 2.30
CA GLU A 327 7.22 -16.73 2.17
C GLU A 327 5.79 -17.15 1.80
N VAL A 328 4.83 -16.45 2.38
CA VAL A 328 3.40 -16.60 2.11
C VAL A 328 2.85 -15.29 1.56
N TRP A 329 2.12 -15.40 0.45
CA TRP A 329 1.32 -14.30 -0.07
C TRP A 329 -0.09 -14.34 0.53
N GLY A 330 -0.56 -13.20 1.03
CA GLY A 330 -1.86 -13.10 1.73
C GLY A 330 -1.71 -12.96 3.24
N ASN A 331 -2.76 -13.30 3.98
CA ASN A 331 -2.81 -13.21 5.44
C ASN A 331 -3.03 -14.62 6.02
N PRO A 332 -2.22 -15.10 6.98
CA PRO A 332 -2.37 -16.44 7.56
C PRO A 332 -3.71 -16.67 8.29
N LEU A 333 -4.45 -15.60 8.62
CA LEU A 333 -5.79 -15.69 9.22
C LEU A 333 -6.93 -15.73 8.20
N ASP A 334 -6.64 -15.45 6.93
CA ASP A 334 -7.58 -15.46 5.81
C ASP A 334 -7.07 -16.44 4.73
N ASP A 335 -7.35 -16.16 3.45
CA ASP A 335 -6.78 -16.91 2.33
C ASP A 335 -5.31 -16.55 2.12
N TYR A 336 -4.47 -17.58 1.95
CA TYR A 336 -3.06 -17.42 1.66
C TYR A 336 -2.54 -18.46 0.66
N ALA A 337 -1.45 -18.11 -0.03
CA ALA A 337 -0.73 -18.98 -0.93
C ALA A 337 0.74 -19.06 -0.52
N VAL A 338 1.25 -20.28 -0.36
CA VAL A 338 2.68 -20.52 -0.13
C VAL A 338 3.44 -20.22 -1.42
N THR A 339 4.46 -19.36 -1.36
CA THR A 339 5.26 -19.02 -2.53
C THR A 339 6.42 -20.01 -2.68
N ASN A 340 7.19 -19.87 -3.77
CA ASN A 340 8.43 -20.61 -3.97
C ASN A 340 9.66 -19.89 -3.38
N HIS A 341 9.49 -18.77 -2.68
CA HIS A 341 10.57 -18.05 -2.03
C HIS A 341 10.82 -18.60 -0.63
N SER A 342 12.04 -19.07 -0.39
CA SER A 342 12.48 -19.60 0.91
C SER A 342 13.76 -18.91 1.33
N TYR A 343 13.85 -18.55 2.61
CA TYR A 343 14.97 -17.84 3.20
C TYR A 343 15.45 -18.58 4.44
N SER A 344 16.74 -18.53 4.72
CA SER A 344 17.26 -19.02 6.00
C SER A 344 16.83 -18.06 7.12
N LEU A 345 16.49 -18.58 8.30
CA LEU A 345 16.01 -17.77 9.43
C LEU A 345 17.03 -16.70 9.88
N ASP A 346 18.32 -16.97 9.73
CA ASP A 346 19.41 -16.02 10.04
C ASP A 346 19.57 -14.89 9.02
N GLN A 347 18.91 -15.00 7.86
CA GLN A 347 18.93 -14.00 6.78
C GLN A 347 17.70 -13.09 6.79
N VAL A 348 16.75 -13.30 7.70
CA VAL A 348 15.51 -12.51 7.80
C VAL A 348 15.42 -11.82 9.16
N LYS A 349 14.76 -10.66 9.19
CA LYS A 349 14.32 -10.07 10.46
C LYS A 349 12.93 -10.60 10.77
N LEU A 350 12.79 -11.34 11.87
CA LEU A 350 11.47 -11.70 12.39
C LEU A 350 10.82 -10.48 13.03
N LEU A 351 9.59 -10.18 12.62
CA LEU A 351 8.75 -9.17 13.25
C LEU A 351 7.77 -9.84 14.22
N ALA A 352 6.99 -9.06 14.95
CA ALA A 352 5.85 -9.61 15.67
C ALA A 352 4.95 -10.39 14.68
N PRO A 353 4.56 -11.64 14.99
CA PRO A 353 3.94 -12.53 14.01
C PRO A 353 2.51 -12.14 13.65
N ILE A 354 1.96 -11.16 14.35
CA ILE A 354 0.65 -10.58 14.07
C ILE A 354 0.58 -9.15 14.61
N ALA A 355 -0.13 -8.28 13.89
CA ALA A 355 -0.59 -6.99 14.38
C ALA A 355 -2.05 -7.14 14.85
N PRO A 356 -2.31 -7.40 16.15
CA PRO A 356 -3.65 -7.69 16.62
C PRO A 356 -4.56 -6.47 16.52
N PRO A 357 -5.84 -6.62 16.11
CA PRO A 357 -6.83 -5.55 16.21
C PRO A 357 -7.11 -5.16 17.66
N MET A 358 -7.19 -6.16 18.55
CA MET A 358 -7.35 -5.97 19.99
C MET A 358 -6.37 -6.86 20.77
N LEU A 359 -5.77 -6.27 21.81
CA LEU A 359 -4.91 -6.97 22.76
C LEU A 359 -5.54 -6.96 24.15
N TYR A 360 -6.04 -8.12 24.56
CA TYR A 360 -6.59 -8.36 25.90
C TYR A 360 -5.49 -8.93 26.79
N ALA A 361 -5.37 -8.39 28.00
CA ALA A 361 -4.45 -8.90 29.01
C ALA A 361 -5.21 -9.35 30.23
N ALA A 362 -4.96 -10.57 30.67
CA ALA A 362 -5.51 -11.07 31.91
C ALA A 362 -5.07 -10.19 33.09
N GLY A 363 -5.97 -9.98 34.05
CA GLY A 363 -5.58 -9.55 35.39
C GLY A 363 -4.76 -10.65 36.09
N PRO A 364 -4.68 -10.65 37.43
CA PRO A 364 -4.05 -11.74 38.17
C PRO A 364 -4.71 -13.08 37.81
N ASN A 365 -4.02 -13.92 37.03
CA ASN A 365 -4.55 -15.21 36.54
C ASN A 365 -3.69 -16.41 36.96
N TYR A 366 -2.68 -16.21 37.80
CA TYR A 366 -1.85 -17.29 38.35
C TYR A 366 -1.91 -17.25 39.87
N ARG A 367 -1.96 -18.44 40.48
CA ARG A 367 -2.04 -18.57 41.95
C ARG A 367 -0.82 -17.95 42.64
N GLY A 368 0.38 -18.26 42.14
CA GLY A 368 1.64 -17.69 42.64
C GLY A 368 1.65 -16.16 42.62
N HIS A 369 1.08 -15.54 41.60
CA HIS A 369 1.00 -14.07 41.51
C HIS A 369 0.11 -13.50 42.60
N VAL A 370 -1.09 -14.06 42.77
CA VAL A 370 -2.05 -13.64 43.80
C VAL A 370 -1.44 -13.81 45.19
N GLU A 371 -0.81 -14.94 45.44
CA GLU A 371 -0.15 -15.25 46.72
C GLU A 371 1.04 -14.35 47.00
N GLY A 372 1.89 -14.09 46.01
CA GLY A 372 3.03 -13.19 46.12
C GLY A 372 2.62 -11.73 46.41
N MET A 373 1.57 -11.24 45.74
CA MET A 373 1.00 -9.92 46.05
C MET A 373 0.44 -9.85 47.47
N ALA A 374 -0.25 -10.89 47.91
CA ALA A 374 -0.84 -10.98 49.24
C ALA A 374 0.24 -10.99 50.33
N ALA A 375 1.31 -11.76 50.12
CA ALA A 375 2.48 -11.80 50.99
C ALA A 375 3.14 -10.42 51.12
N ARG A 376 3.36 -9.72 50.01
CA ARG A 376 3.94 -8.35 50.00
C ARG A 376 3.07 -7.32 50.73
N ARG A 377 1.75 -7.51 50.76
CA ARG A 377 0.78 -6.63 51.44
C ARG A 377 0.50 -7.03 52.90
N GLY A 378 0.96 -8.20 53.34
CA GLY A 378 0.61 -8.75 54.66
C GLY A 378 -0.88 -9.08 54.81
N SER A 379 -1.56 -9.44 53.72
CA SER A 379 -2.98 -9.78 53.70
C SER A 379 -3.21 -11.20 53.17
N PRO A 380 -4.36 -11.85 53.46
CA PRO A 380 -4.72 -13.11 52.81
C PRO A 380 -4.85 -12.98 51.28
N PRO A 381 -4.56 -14.04 50.50
CA PRO A 381 -4.76 -14.03 49.05
C PRO A 381 -6.25 -13.95 48.70
N VAL A 382 -6.56 -13.11 47.72
CA VAL A 382 -7.91 -12.95 47.16
C VAL A 382 -7.84 -13.29 45.69
N TYR A 383 -8.35 -14.48 45.33
CA TYR A 383 -8.41 -14.93 43.94
C TYR A 383 -9.59 -14.28 43.22
N PRO A 384 -9.45 -13.93 41.93
CA PRO A 384 -10.57 -13.44 41.13
C PRO A 384 -11.67 -14.51 41.02
N ASP A 385 -12.92 -14.07 41.10
CA ASP A 385 -14.12 -14.90 41.00
C ASP A 385 -14.53 -15.18 39.54
N ARG A 386 -13.99 -14.43 38.58
CA ARG A 386 -14.17 -14.63 37.14
C ARG A 386 -13.02 -14.02 36.32
N PRO A 387 -12.86 -14.39 35.04
CA PRO A 387 -11.96 -13.67 34.13
C PRO A 387 -12.35 -12.19 34.01
N SER A 388 -11.37 -11.30 34.14
CA SER A 388 -11.57 -9.86 34.03
C SER A 388 -10.48 -9.24 33.15
N PRO A 389 -10.79 -8.87 31.89
CA PRO A 389 -9.79 -8.35 30.97
C PRO A 389 -9.35 -6.94 31.35
N ASN A 390 -8.07 -6.68 31.13
CA ASN A 390 -7.56 -5.34 30.85
C ASN A 390 -7.20 -5.23 29.36
N TYR A 391 -6.95 -4.01 28.91
CA TYR A 391 -6.52 -3.74 27.55
C TYR A 391 -5.05 -3.35 27.52
N ARG A 392 -4.38 -3.63 26.40
CA ARG A 392 -3.05 -3.10 26.10
C ARG A 392 -3.05 -2.39 24.76
N SER A 393 -2.18 -1.39 24.63
CA SER A 393 -1.92 -0.72 23.36
C SER A 393 -1.28 -1.70 22.39
N VAL A 394 -1.90 -1.87 21.23
CA VAL A 394 -1.34 -2.65 20.11
C VAL A 394 -0.12 -1.96 19.50
N HIS A 395 0.04 -0.65 19.70
CA HIS A 395 1.20 0.13 19.24
C HIS A 395 2.45 -0.09 20.08
N ALA A 396 2.31 -0.68 21.28
CA ALA A 396 3.45 -1.03 22.12
C ALA A 396 4.16 -2.32 21.68
N ILE A 397 3.66 -2.99 20.63
CA ILE A 397 4.18 -4.29 20.18
C ILE A 397 5.50 -4.14 19.43
N VAL A 398 6.43 -5.01 19.76
CA VAL A 398 7.69 -5.23 19.03
C VAL A 398 7.95 -6.73 18.89
N GLY A 399 8.70 -7.14 17.87
CA GLY A 399 9.06 -8.52 17.63
C GLY A 399 10.20 -9.04 18.53
N THR A 400 10.60 -10.28 18.28
CA THR A 400 11.83 -10.83 18.88
C THR A 400 13.06 -10.10 18.36
N GLU A 401 14.13 -10.09 19.16
CA GLU A 401 15.41 -9.41 18.93
C GLU A 401 15.32 -7.87 18.81
N GLU A 402 14.13 -7.29 19.01
CA GLU A 402 13.92 -5.85 19.05
C GLU A 402 14.10 -5.27 20.46
N THR A 403 14.21 -3.96 20.55
CA THR A 403 14.51 -3.25 21.79
C THR A 403 13.25 -2.91 22.59
N ILE A 404 13.33 -3.06 23.91
CA ILE A 404 12.41 -2.48 24.88
C ILE A 404 13.02 -1.16 25.36
N VAL A 405 12.39 -0.04 25.05
CA VAL A 405 12.84 1.31 25.41
C VAL A 405 12.23 1.71 26.75
N VAL A 406 13.09 2.01 27.73
CA VAL A 406 12.69 2.56 29.02
C VAL A 406 12.67 4.09 28.90
N PRO A 407 11.50 4.76 29.03
CA PRO A 407 11.41 6.21 28.92
C PRO A 407 12.29 6.93 29.93
N ALA A 408 12.81 8.10 29.57
CA ALA A 408 13.79 8.83 30.37
C ALA A 408 13.23 9.29 31.73
N ASP A 409 11.91 9.51 31.83
CA ASP A 409 11.23 9.90 33.07
C ASP A 409 10.69 8.69 33.88
N SER A 410 10.92 7.47 33.39
CA SER A 410 10.62 6.25 34.14
C SER A 410 11.53 6.14 35.36
N SER A 411 10.93 6.19 36.55
CA SER A 411 11.66 6.04 37.81
C SER A 411 11.07 4.90 38.64
N GLY A 412 11.94 3.97 39.07
CA GLY A 412 11.57 2.81 39.88
C GLY A 412 11.48 1.50 39.08
N ALA A 413 10.86 0.49 39.70
CA ALA A 413 10.83 -0.90 39.20
C ALA A 413 10.15 -1.03 37.83
N VAL A 414 10.92 -1.49 36.84
CA VAL A 414 10.44 -1.95 35.54
C VAL A 414 10.61 -3.47 35.49
N GLN A 415 9.56 -4.23 35.23
CA GLN A 415 9.56 -5.67 35.41
C GLN A 415 9.06 -6.39 34.15
N PRO A 416 9.76 -7.45 33.70
CA PRO A 416 9.24 -8.34 32.67
C PRO A 416 8.12 -9.21 33.25
N GLU A 417 7.17 -9.60 32.42
CA GLU A 417 6.08 -10.50 32.79
C GLU A 417 5.85 -11.43 31.60
N GLY A 418 6.58 -12.55 31.55
CA GLY A 418 6.45 -13.53 30.45
C GLY A 418 5.12 -14.28 30.52
N GLN A 419 4.40 -14.38 29.39
CA GLN A 419 3.03 -14.93 29.33
C GLN A 419 2.79 -15.70 28.05
N LEU A 420 1.88 -16.69 28.13
CA LEU A 420 1.29 -17.31 26.96
C LEU A 420 0.38 -16.31 26.23
N ALA A 421 0.60 -16.14 24.93
CA ALA A 421 -0.26 -15.36 24.05
C ALA A 421 -1.12 -16.31 23.19
N VAL A 422 -2.43 -16.10 23.18
CA VAL A 422 -3.40 -16.90 22.42
C VAL A 422 -3.94 -16.06 21.28
N VAL A 423 -3.83 -16.53 20.04
CA VAL A 423 -4.32 -15.84 18.84
C VAL A 423 -5.68 -16.40 18.44
N ILE A 424 -6.69 -15.53 18.31
CA ILE A 424 -8.02 -15.91 17.85
C ILE A 424 -8.01 -16.08 16.34
N GLY A 425 -8.55 -17.18 15.82
CA GLY A 425 -8.62 -17.47 14.38
C GLY A 425 -9.98 -17.25 13.74
N LYS A 426 -11.04 -17.19 14.55
CA LYS A 426 -12.42 -17.08 14.06
C LYS A 426 -13.21 -16.13 14.92
N LYS A 427 -14.21 -15.48 14.31
CA LYS A 427 -15.13 -14.59 15.04
C LYS A 427 -15.85 -15.35 16.15
N ALA A 428 -15.63 -14.98 17.40
CA ALA A 428 -16.22 -15.62 18.58
C ALA A 428 -17.22 -14.69 19.27
N ARG A 429 -18.47 -15.16 19.45
CA ARG A 429 -19.52 -14.45 20.19
C ARG A 429 -20.41 -15.45 20.93
N LYS A 430 -20.56 -15.27 22.23
CA LYS A 430 -21.32 -16.15 23.14
C LYS A 430 -20.93 -17.62 22.98
N VAL A 431 -19.63 -17.89 22.91
CA VAL A 431 -19.09 -19.22 22.66
C VAL A 431 -19.09 -20.03 23.96
N PRO A 432 -19.67 -21.24 24.00
CA PRO A 432 -19.57 -22.12 25.17
C PRO A 432 -18.11 -22.54 25.44
N ALA A 433 -17.71 -22.64 26.72
CA ALA A 433 -16.35 -23.02 27.09
C ALA A 433 -15.87 -24.34 26.44
N SER A 434 -16.77 -25.31 26.26
CA SER A 434 -16.47 -26.60 25.61
C SER A 434 -16.08 -26.50 24.13
N GLN A 435 -16.37 -25.37 23.46
CA GLN A 435 -16.07 -25.11 22.04
C GLN A 435 -15.03 -23.98 21.88
N ALA A 436 -14.59 -23.37 22.98
CA ALA A 436 -13.80 -22.15 22.94
C ALA A 436 -12.46 -22.32 22.22
N LEU A 437 -11.82 -23.48 22.36
CA LEU A 437 -10.52 -23.74 21.72
C LEU A 437 -10.60 -23.88 20.20
N ASP A 438 -11.77 -24.19 19.63
CA ASP A 438 -11.97 -24.28 18.16
C ASP A 438 -11.86 -22.91 17.45
N TYR A 439 -11.87 -21.84 18.24
CA TYR A 439 -11.71 -20.45 17.81
C TYR A 439 -10.27 -19.95 17.94
N VAL A 440 -9.35 -20.75 18.49
CA VAL A 440 -7.92 -20.41 18.57
C VAL A 440 -7.26 -20.77 17.25
N PHE A 441 -6.52 -19.81 16.68
CA PHE A 441 -5.65 -20.03 15.53
C PHE A 441 -4.34 -20.72 15.95
N GLY A 442 -3.74 -20.22 17.03
CA GLY A 442 -2.48 -20.74 17.55
C GLY A 442 -1.99 -19.96 18.77
N TYR A 443 -0.77 -20.28 19.18
CA TYR A 443 -0.14 -19.78 20.40
C TYR A 443 1.19 -19.10 20.08
N SER A 444 1.51 -18.05 20.83
CA SER A 444 2.77 -17.33 20.76
C SER A 444 3.22 -16.93 22.18
N ILE A 445 4.30 -16.17 22.29
CA ILE A 445 4.86 -15.71 23.55
C ILE A 445 4.69 -14.20 23.64
N GLY A 446 4.22 -13.72 24.80
CA GLY A 446 4.13 -12.30 25.11
C GLY A 446 4.98 -11.94 26.32
N ASN A 447 5.42 -10.68 26.40
CA ASN A 447 6.08 -10.13 27.58
C ASN A 447 5.41 -8.80 28.00
N ASP A 448 4.68 -8.80 29.13
CA ASP A 448 3.88 -7.66 29.59
C ASP A 448 4.65 -6.73 30.52
N ILE A 449 5.55 -5.93 29.93
CA ILE A 449 6.42 -5.02 30.68
C ILE A 449 5.61 -4.09 31.58
N SER A 450 6.05 -3.99 32.84
CA SER A 450 5.34 -3.30 33.92
C SER A 450 6.24 -2.32 34.63
N GLN A 451 5.88 -1.03 34.62
CA GLN A 451 6.50 -0.02 35.46
C GLN A 451 5.62 0.21 36.68
N ARG A 452 6.08 -0.24 37.84
CA ARG A 452 5.22 -0.39 39.04
C ARG A 452 4.74 0.95 39.60
N PRO A 453 5.57 1.99 39.77
CA PRO A 453 5.10 3.30 40.21
C PRO A 453 3.98 3.90 39.34
N TRP A 454 4.14 3.91 38.02
CA TRP A 454 3.14 4.42 37.08
C TRP A 454 1.91 3.53 37.00
N GLN A 455 2.08 2.21 37.09
CA GLN A 455 0.95 1.28 37.14
C GLN A 455 0.03 1.56 38.34
N GLN A 456 0.59 2.00 39.47
CA GLN A 456 -0.19 2.39 40.66
C GLN A 456 -0.77 3.80 40.55
N ALA A 457 -0.04 4.74 39.92
CA ALA A 457 -0.45 6.14 39.83
C ALA A 457 -1.51 6.39 38.75
N ASP A 458 -1.47 5.64 37.64
CA ASP A 458 -2.35 5.85 36.50
C ASP A 458 -3.66 5.09 36.66
N ARG A 459 -4.79 5.79 36.52
CA ARG A 459 -6.13 5.18 36.59
C ARG A 459 -6.31 4.01 35.61
N THR A 460 -5.73 4.12 34.41
CA THR A 460 -5.84 3.12 33.34
C THR A 460 -4.56 2.31 33.15
N MET A 461 -3.57 2.46 34.05
CA MET A 461 -2.23 1.89 33.90
C MET A 461 -1.53 2.30 32.59
N PHE A 462 -1.90 3.45 32.01
CA PHE A 462 -1.45 3.85 30.67
C PHE A 462 0.07 3.79 30.55
N ARG A 463 0.81 4.62 31.30
CA ARG A 463 2.28 4.63 31.22
C ARG A 463 2.88 3.35 31.80
N GLY A 464 2.29 2.81 32.86
CA GLY A 464 2.78 1.60 33.52
C GLY A 464 2.75 0.34 32.67
N LYS A 465 1.96 0.30 31.58
CA LYS A 465 1.74 -0.89 30.76
C LYS A 465 1.77 -0.64 29.25
N ASN A 466 1.72 0.59 28.73
CA ASN A 466 1.41 0.85 27.32
C ASN A 466 2.38 1.79 26.60
N CYS A 467 3.54 2.07 27.20
CA CYS A 467 4.62 2.76 26.48
C CYS A 467 5.03 1.97 25.22
N ASP A 468 5.56 2.68 24.24
CA ASP A 468 6.07 2.07 23.02
C ASP A 468 7.07 0.96 23.35
N THR A 469 7.09 -0.11 22.56
CA THR A 469 7.95 -1.29 22.72
C THR A 469 7.72 -2.18 23.97
N TRP A 470 6.75 -1.85 24.84
CA TRP A 470 6.51 -2.61 26.08
C TRP A 470 5.64 -3.85 25.93
N LYS A 471 5.32 -4.24 24.69
CA LYS A 471 4.56 -5.47 24.39
C LYS A 471 5.30 -6.40 23.42
N PRO A 472 6.51 -6.87 23.74
CA PRO A 472 7.14 -7.89 22.92
C PRO A 472 6.21 -9.10 22.69
N LEU A 473 6.12 -9.52 21.43
CA LEU A 473 5.25 -10.61 20.97
C LEU A 473 5.98 -11.41 19.88
N GLY A 474 6.08 -12.73 20.05
CA GLY A 474 6.72 -13.60 19.06
C GLY A 474 7.32 -14.86 19.67
N PRO A 475 8.36 -15.45 19.06
CA PRO A 475 8.94 -15.09 17.76
C PRO A 475 8.03 -15.45 16.57
N TRP A 476 7.10 -16.39 16.75
CA TRP A 476 6.13 -16.84 15.73
C TRP A 476 4.86 -17.39 16.39
N ILE A 477 3.89 -17.82 15.58
CA ILE A 477 2.67 -18.51 16.04
C ILE A 477 2.81 -20.00 15.75
N VAL A 478 2.50 -20.84 16.73
CA VAL A 478 2.41 -22.31 16.57
C VAL A 478 0.94 -22.73 16.59
N THR A 479 0.50 -23.41 15.54
CA THR A 479 -0.89 -23.85 15.35
C THR A 479 -1.14 -25.28 15.84
N ASP A 480 -0.14 -26.15 15.80
CA ASP A 480 -0.27 -27.59 16.06
C ASP A 480 0.32 -28.00 17.42
N VAL A 481 -0.22 -27.43 18.51
CA VAL A 481 0.25 -27.73 19.87
C VAL A 481 -0.92 -27.94 20.84
N ASP A 482 -0.78 -28.90 21.77
CA ASP A 482 -1.74 -29.09 22.86
C ASP A 482 -1.61 -27.93 23.85
N PRO A 483 -2.68 -27.16 24.11
CA PRO A 483 -2.62 -25.99 24.96
C PRO A 483 -2.42 -26.25 26.45
N LYS A 484 -2.16 -27.49 26.86
CA LYS A 484 -2.09 -27.89 28.27
C LYS A 484 -0.65 -28.05 28.74
N GLY A 485 -0.34 -27.38 29.85
CA GLY A 485 0.87 -27.66 30.61
C GLY A 485 2.15 -27.13 29.97
N PHE A 486 2.06 -26.07 29.16
CA PHE A 486 3.23 -25.30 28.74
C PHE A 486 4.09 -24.92 29.95
N ARG A 487 5.38 -25.23 29.88
CA ARG A 487 6.39 -24.68 30.80
C ARG A 487 6.84 -23.33 30.27
N ILE A 488 6.81 -22.32 31.13
CA ILE A 488 7.14 -20.93 30.83
C ILE A 488 8.35 -20.56 31.68
N ILE A 489 9.43 -20.13 31.04
CA ILE A 489 10.68 -19.74 31.70
C ILE A 489 10.99 -18.30 31.31
N VAL A 490 11.20 -17.43 32.30
CA VAL A 490 11.70 -16.07 32.09
C VAL A 490 13.15 -16.02 32.53
N ARG A 491 14.04 -15.58 31.64
CA ARG A 491 15.46 -15.36 31.94
C ARG A 491 15.84 -13.90 31.83
N HIS A 492 16.72 -13.48 32.72
CA HIS A 492 17.39 -12.19 32.71
C HIS A 492 18.89 -12.43 32.57
N ASN A 493 19.48 -11.92 31.49
CA ASN A 493 20.91 -12.09 31.21
C ASN A 493 21.38 -13.57 31.31
N GLY A 494 20.51 -14.51 30.92
CA GLY A 494 20.74 -15.96 30.98
C GLY A 494 20.41 -16.64 32.32
N GLU A 495 20.18 -15.89 33.39
CA GLU A 495 19.74 -16.42 34.69
C GLU A 495 18.22 -16.64 34.71
N VAL A 496 17.77 -17.79 35.22
CA VAL A 496 16.33 -18.08 35.36
C VAL A 496 15.76 -17.27 36.51
N TRP A 497 14.82 -16.37 36.20
CA TRP A 497 14.01 -15.66 37.17
C TRP A 497 12.76 -16.46 37.48
N GLU A 498 11.95 -16.73 36.46
CA GLU A 498 10.67 -17.44 36.61
C GLU A 498 10.72 -18.80 35.91
N ASP A 499 10.10 -19.82 36.52
CA ASP A 499 9.89 -21.15 35.93
C ASP A 499 8.56 -21.73 36.44
N PHE A 500 7.56 -21.78 35.57
CA PHE A 500 6.19 -22.15 35.96
C PHE A 500 5.41 -22.82 34.85
N SER A 501 4.23 -23.34 35.20
CA SER A 501 3.35 -24.01 34.23
C SER A 501 2.09 -23.20 33.95
N SER A 502 1.68 -23.16 32.69
CA SER A 502 0.33 -22.70 32.31
C SER A 502 -0.80 -23.49 32.97
N ALA A 503 -0.53 -24.68 33.51
CA ALA A 503 -1.49 -25.44 34.31
C ALA A 503 -1.83 -24.77 35.67
N ASP A 504 -0.99 -23.84 36.13
CA ASP A 504 -1.19 -23.09 37.38
C ASP A 504 -2.11 -21.86 37.23
N GLN A 505 -2.66 -21.68 36.03
CA GLN A 505 -3.67 -20.66 35.76
C GLN A 505 -4.91 -20.88 36.62
N ILE A 506 -5.49 -19.77 37.09
CA ILE A 506 -6.76 -19.76 37.83
C ILE A 506 -7.91 -20.05 36.86
N TRP A 507 -7.88 -19.41 35.69
CA TRP A 507 -8.81 -19.63 34.59
C TRP A 507 -8.05 -19.97 33.31
N ASP A 508 -8.44 -21.07 32.69
CA ASP A 508 -7.84 -21.54 31.44
C ASP A 508 -8.29 -20.71 30.21
N THR A 509 -7.62 -20.93 29.08
CA THR A 509 -7.92 -20.26 27.80
C THR A 509 -9.38 -20.42 27.38
N ALA A 510 -9.96 -21.60 27.58
CA ALA A 510 -11.33 -21.89 27.20
C ALA A 510 -12.33 -21.05 28.01
N THR A 511 -12.08 -20.90 29.32
CA THR A 511 -12.89 -20.08 30.23
C THR A 511 -12.75 -18.59 29.90
N TRP A 512 -11.54 -18.12 29.57
CA TRP A 512 -11.31 -16.73 29.14
C TRP A 512 -12.08 -16.38 27.86
N ILE A 513 -11.97 -17.20 26.82
CA ILE A 513 -12.70 -16.98 25.56
C ILE A 513 -14.21 -17.01 25.81
N HIS A 514 -14.69 -17.97 26.62
CA HIS A 514 -16.11 -18.04 26.99
C HIS A 514 -16.59 -16.74 27.64
N GLU A 515 -15.93 -16.30 28.71
CA GLU A 515 -16.30 -15.10 29.45
C GLU A 515 -16.25 -13.85 28.56
N LEU A 516 -15.14 -13.64 27.83
CA LEU A 516 -15.00 -12.47 26.96
C LEU A 516 -16.06 -12.46 25.87
N SER A 517 -16.27 -13.59 25.18
CA SER A 517 -17.19 -13.68 24.04
C SER A 517 -18.66 -13.40 24.42
N ASN A 518 -19.02 -13.54 25.69
CA ASN A 518 -20.36 -13.21 26.19
C ASN A 518 -20.64 -11.70 26.18
N TYR A 519 -19.60 -10.87 26.30
CA TYR A 519 -19.72 -9.42 26.45
C TYR A 519 -19.10 -8.64 25.26
N ALA A 520 -18.03 -9.15 24.67
CA ALA A 520 -17.34 -8.56 23.52
C ALA A 520 -17.16 -9.62 22.43
N THR A 521 -17.40 -9.26 21.17
CA THR A 521 -17.09 -10.17 20.05
C THR A 521 -15.59 -10.18 19.83
N LEU A 522 -14.97 -11.35 19.85
CA LEU A 522 -13.56 -11.51 19.46
C LEU A 522 -13.49 -11.72 17.95
N TYR A 523 -12.50 -11.12 17.31
CA TYR A 523 -12.26 -11.21 15.87
C TYR A 523 -10.98 -11.99 15.57
N PRO A 524 -10.85 -12.58 14.36
CA PRO A 524 -9.58 -13.14 13.90
C PRO A 524 -8.45 -12.13 14.09
N GLY A 525 -7.37 -12.59 14.71
CA GLY A 525 -6.18 -11.82 15.02
C GLY A 525 -6.20 -11.11 16.37
N ASP A 526 -7.32 -11.08 17.10
CA ASP A 526 -7.30 -10.66 18.49
C ASP A 526 -6.36 -11.57 19.30
N VAL A 527 -5.64 -10.97 20.25
CA VAL A 527 -4.69 -11.69 21.10
C VAL A 527 -5.09 -11.60 22.57
N LEU A 528 -5.07 -12.75 23.24
CA LEU A 528 -5.29 -12.88 24.69
C LEU A 528 -3.97 -13.23 25.38
N TRP A 529 -3.53 -12.38 26.32
CA TRP A 529 -2.38 -12.65 27.18
C TRP A 529 -2.85 -13.22 28.51
N MET A 530 -2.35 -14.40 28.86
CA MET A 530 -2.95 -15.26 29.87
C MET A 530 -2.43 -15.04 31.31
N GLY A 531 -1.62 -14.00 31.53
CA GLY A 531 -1.03 -13.67 32.82
C GLY A 531 0.35 -14.32 33.04
N THR A 532 1.00 -13.91 34.13
CA THR A 532 2.29 -14.41 34.64
C THR A 532 2.13 -14.83 36.10
N GLN A 533 3.02 -15.69 36.62
CA GLN A 533 3.15 -15.96 38.05
C GLN A 533 3.73 -14.78 38.87
N GLY A 534 4.24 -13.74 38.20
CA GLY A 534 4.75 -12.52 38.81
C GLY A 534 6.26 -12.40 38.70
N ALA A 535 6.74 -11.17 38.53
CA ALA A 535 8.16 -10.91 38.32
C ALA A 535 9.01 -11.07 39.59
N ASP A 536 10.19 -11.67 39.41
CA ASP A 536 11.19 -11.91 40.46
C ASP A 536 12.31 -10.85 40.50
N GLY A 537 12.30 -9.87 39.59
CA GLY A 537 13.31 -8.82 39.53
C GLY A 537 12.91 -7.61 38.68
N ASP A 538 13.76 -6.59 38.73
CA ASP A 538 13.66 -5.36 37.93
C ASP A 538 14.72 -5.41 36.82
N MET A 539 14.33 -4.98 35.62
CA MET A 539 15.20 -4.88 34.44
C MET A 539 15.68 -3.44 34.20
N PHE A 540 16.86 -3.30 33.61
CA PHE A 540 17.56 -2.04 33.39
C PHE A 540 18.09 -1.94 31.95
N PRO A 541 18.29 -0.71 31.42
CA PRO A 541 19.02 -0.52 30.18
C PRO A 541 20.37 -1.28 30.16
N GLY A 542 20.58 -2.08 29.11
CA GLY A 542 21.71 -2.99 28.96
C GLY A 542 21.35 -4.47 29.18
N ASP A 543 20.19 -4.77 29.75
CA ASP A 543 19.75 -6.14 30.02
C ASP A 543 19.17 -6.84 28.79
N THR A 544 19.22 -8.17 28.81
CA THR A 544 18.52 -9.05 27.88
C THR A 544 17.45 -9.84 28.63
N ILE A 545 16.22 -9.82 28.13
CA ILE A 545 15.10 -10.62 28.65
C ILE A 545 14.74 -11.70 27.63
N GLU A 546 14.63 -12.93 28.10
CA GLU A 546 14.15 -14.07 27.29
C GLU A 546 12.93 -14.70 27.95
N VAL A 547 11.88 -14.94 27.17
CA VAL A 547 10.73 -15.74 27.59
C VAL A 547 10.67 -16.97 26.70
N GLU A 548 10.87 -18.15 27.29
CA GLU A 548 10.78 -19.44 26.61
C GLU A 548 9.49 -20.14 26.99
N ILE A 549 8.75 -20.63 26.00
CA ILE A 549 7.58 -21.48 26.22
C ILE A 549 7.78 -22.81 25.49
N SER A 550 7.68 -23.91 26.24
CA SER A 550 7.87 -25.27 25.71
C SER A 550 6.94 -25.54 24.52
N GLY A 551 7.48 -25.97 23.37
CA GLY A 551 6.68 -26.23 22.17
C GLY A 551 6.31 -24.99 21.35
N ILE A 552 6.71 -23.79 21.75
CA ILE A 552 6.56 -22.55 20.96
C ILE A 552 7.94 -22.05 20.51
N GLY A 553 8.84 -21.74 21.45
CA GLY A 553 10.16 -21.18 21.15
C GLY A 553 10.63 -20.21 22.23
N THR A 554 11.48 -19.26 21.83
CA THR A 554 12.04 -18.23 22.72
C THR A 554 11.84 -16.86 22.11
N LEU A 555 11.22 -15.95 22.88
CA LEU A 555 11.13 -14.52 22.59
C LEU A 555 12.26 -13.81 23.35
N ARG A 556 13.19 -13.18 22.63
CA ARG A 556 14.31 -12.43 23.21
C ARG A 556 14.16 -10.96 22.91
N ASN A 557 14.43 -10.07 23.87
CA ASN A 557 14.46 -8.62 23.65
C ASN A 557 15.56 -7.95 24.46
N TYR A 558 15.99 -6.77 23.99
CA TYR A 558 17.09 -5.99 24.58
C TYR A 558 16.57 -4.72 25.23
N VAL A 559 16.88 -4.48 26.50
CA VAL A 559 16.43 -3.29 27.22
C VAL A 559 17.39 -2.13 26.96
N VAL A 560 16.86 -0.98 26.54
CA VAL A 560 17.63 0.24 26.30
C VAL A 560 16.97 1.44 27.00
N GLY A 561 17.75 2.48 27.29
CA GLY A 561 17.20 3.76 27.77
C GLY A 561 16.80 4.64 26.59
N GLU A 562 15.77 5.45 26.78
CA GLU A 562 15.44 6.54 25.85
C GLU A 562 16.60 7.57 25.82
N GLU A 563 16.97 8.00 24.61
CA GLU A 563 18.10 8.93 24.36
C GLU A 563 17.79 10.40 24.73
#